data_AF-A0A538G4S6-F1
#
_entry.id   AF-A0A538G4S6-F1
#
_cell.length_a   1.000
_cell.length_b   1.000
_cell.length_c   1.000
_cell.angle_alpha   90.00
_cell.angle_beta   90.00
_cell.angle_gamma   90.00
#
_symmetry.space_group_name_H-M   'P 1'
#
loop_
_entity.id
_entity.type
_entity.pdbx_description
1 polymer ?
#
loop_
_entity_poly.entity_id
_entity_poly.type
_entity_poly.pdbx_seq_one_letter_code
_entity_poly.pdbx_strand_id
1 'polypeptide(L)'
;MQLLSHLADADIRRYVTGTVDPETERHVRVCVCCALRLADAAMQAYWWERRGPLGRLVRLNNTQAVDELLTEIAREQRRDAA
;
A
#
# COMPACT_ATOMS: atom_id res chain seq x y z
N MET A 1 -11.93 16.02 -16.62
CA MET A 1 -13.13 15.28 -16.16
C MET A 1 -12.99 13.81 -16.58
N GLN A 2 -12.25 13.01 -15.80
CA GLN A 2 -11.94 11.59 -16.04
C GLN A 2 -12.92 10.62 -15.32
N LEU A 3 -14.19 11.00 -15.15
CA LEU A 3 -15.16 10.14 -14.46
C LEU A 3 -15.56 8.91 -15.29
N LEU A 4 -15.32 8.93 -16.60
CA LEU A 4 -15.72 7.87 -17.55
C LEU A 4 -14.54 7.00 -18.03
N SER A 5 -13.31 7.30 -17.61
CA SER A 5 -12.10 6.61 -18.04
C SER A 5 -11.30 6.12 -16.84
N HIS A 6 -10.77 4.90 -16.89
CA HIS A 6 -9.87 4.39 -15.85
C HIS A 6 -8.56 5.19 -15.78
N LEU A 7 -7.95 5.20 -14.59
CA LEU A 7 -6.63 5.81 -14.37
C LEU A 7 -5.57 5.17 -15.27
N ALA A 8 -4.65 6.00 -15.75
CA ALA A 8 -3.44 5.54 -16.41
C ALA A 8 -2.49 4.92 -15.38
N ASP A 9 -1.64 3.98 -15.83
CA ASP A 9 -0.67 3.32 -14.94
C ASP A 9 0.31 4.31 -14.28
N ALA A 10 0.59 5.44 -14.94
CA ALA A 10 1.42 6.50 -14.38
C ALA A 10 0.79 7.13 -13.13
N ASP A 11 -0.52 7.35 -13.15
CA ASP A 11 -1.26 7.98 -12.05
C ASP A 11 -1.43 6.99 -10.88
N ILE A 12 -1.66 5.71 -11.18
CA ILE A 12 -1.66 4.64 -10.17
C ILE A 12 -0.29 4.57 -9.46
N ARG A 13 0.81 4.58 -10.22
CA ARG A 13 2.17 4.55 -9.64
C ARG A 13 2.45 5.77 -8.78
N ARG A 14 2.12 6.98 -9.25
CA ARG A 14 2.27 8.22 -8.47
C ARG A 14 1.48 8.18 -7.18
N TYR A 15 0.26 7.66 -7.23
CA TYR A 15 -0.57 7.52 -6.04
C TYR A 15 0.08 6.60 -5.01
N VAL A 16 0.52 5.41 -5.43
CA VAL A 16 1.15 4.42 -4.54
C VAL A 16 2.47 4.95 -3.94
N THR A 17 3.20 5.80 -4.66
CA THR A 17 4.41 6.46 -4.14
C THR A 17 4.13 7.69 -3.26
N GLY A 18 2.86 7.97 -2.93
CA GLY A 18 2.47 9.06 -2.03
C GLY A 18 2.34 10.43 -2.69
N THR A 19 2.48 10.53 -4.01
CA THR A 19 2.20 11.76 -4.78
C THR A 19 0.76 11.73 -5.28
N VAL A 20 -0.17 11.95 -4.34
CA VAL A 20 -1.61 11.87 -4.58
C VAL A 20 -2.16 13.22 -5.03
N ASP A 21 -2.83 13.25 -6.17
CA ASP A 21 -3.64 14.38 -6.61
C ASP A 21 -5.10 14.22 -6.12
N PRO A 22 -5.79 15.32 -5.72
CA PRO A 22 -7.17 15.26 -5.23
C PRO A 22 -8.20 14.70 -6.22
N GLU A 23 -7.99 14.85 -7.54
CA GLU A 23 -8.87 14.27 -8.55
C GLU A 23 -8.73 12.75 -8.63
N THR A 24 -7.50 12.23 -8.58
CA THR A 24 -7.20 10.79 -8.52
C THR A 24 -7.80 10.17 -7.26
N GLU A 25 -7.62 10.81 -6.10
CA GLU A 25 -8.23 10.41 -4.83
C GLU A 25 -9.75 10.29 -4.95
N ARG A 26 -10.40 11.31 -5.53
CA ARG A 26 -11.85 11.30 -5.75
C ARG A 26 -12.27 10.18 -6.69
N HIS A 27 -11.53 9.95 -7.76
CA HIS A 27 -11.82 8.91 -8.75
C HIS A 27 -11.73 7.50 -8.14
N VAL A 28 -10.67 7.22 -7.37
CA VAL A 28 -10.45 5.90 -6.74
C VAL A 28 -11.59 5.56 -5.77
N ARG A 29 -12.16 6.56 -5.08
CA ARG A 29 -13.32 6.37 -4.19
C ARG A 29 -14.61 5.96 -4.90
N VAL A 30 -14.75 6.27 -6.19
CA VAL A 30 -15.97 5.98 -6.96
C VAL A 30 -15.80 4.85 -7.99
N CYS A 31 -14.58 4.60 -8.45
CA CYS A 31 -14.29 3.59 -9.47
C CYS A 31 -13.65 2.34 -8.85
N VAL A 32 -14.45 1.30 -8.62
CA VAL A 32 -13.99 0.04 -7.98
C VAL A 32 -12.83 -0.62 -8.76
N CYS A 33 -12.83 -0.54 -10.08
CA CYS A 33 -11.76 -1.11 -10.92
C CYS A 33 -10.42 -0.41 -10.65
N CYS A 34 -10.43 0.91 -10.51
CA CYS A 34 -9.23 1.68 -10.21
C CYS A 34 -8.77 1.46 -8.77
N ALA A 35 -9.71 1.34 -7.82
CA ALA A 35 -9.38 0.96 -6.44
C ALA A 35 -8.69 -0.40 -6.34
N LEU A 36 -9.19 -1.41 -7.07
CA LEU A 36 -8.57 -2.73 -7.11
C LEU A 36 -7.18 -2.71 -7.75
N ARG A 37 -7.01 -2.03 -8.89
CA ARG A 37 -5.69 -1.87 -9.53
C ARG A 37 -4.70 -1.14 -8.62
N LEU A 38 -5.19 -0.19 -7.83
CA LEU A 38 -4.37 0.55 -6.88
C LEU A 38 -3.96 -0.31 -5.69
N ALA A 39 -4.87 -1.11 -5.14
CA ALA A 39 -4.57 -2.07 -4.09
C ALA A 39 -3.54 -3.10 -4.55
N ASP A 40 -3.70 -3.65 -5.77
CA ASP A 40 -2.72 -4.58 -6.35
C ASP A 40 -1.35 -3.93 -6.54
N ALA A 41 -1.30 -2.72 -7.12
CA ALA A 41 -0.06 -1.98 -7.27
C ALA A 41 0.59 -1.64 -5.92
N ALA A 42 -0.20 -1.32 -4.88
CA ALA A 42 0.29 -1.06 -3.54
C ALA A 42 0.87 -2.33 -2.88
N MET A 43 0.23 -3.49 -3.08
CA MET A 43 0.74 -4.77 -2.59
C MET A 43 2.06 -5.15 -3.28
N GLN A 44 2.20 -4.86 -4.57
CA GLN A 44 3.40 -5.17 -5.35
C GLN A 44 4.53 -4.13 -5.21
N ALA A 45 4.23 -2.91 -4.77
CA ALA A 45 5.22 -1.87 -4.58
C ALA A 45 6.22 -2.30 -3.51
N TYR A 46 7.52 -2.25 -3.79
CA TYR A 46 8.52 -2.68 -2.82
C TYR A 46 8.72 -1.64 -1.74
N TRP A 47 8.59 -2.05 -0.48
CA TRP A 47 8.86 -1.19 0.65
C TRP A 47 10.36 -1.22 0.92
N TRP A 48 10.94 -0.05 1.12
CA TRP A 48 12.35 0.08 1.42
C TRP A 48 12.49 0.57 2.85
N GLU A 49 13.21 -0.20 3.65
CA GLU A 49 13.49 0.14 5.03
C GLU A 49 14.99 0.28 5.24
N ARG A 50 15.40 1.20 6.11
CA ARG A 50 16.79 1.33 6.53
C ARG A 50 17.05 0.41 7.72
N ARG A 51 17.89 -0.60 7.55
CA ARG A 51 18.25 -1.56 8.60
C ARG A 51 19.74 -1.52 8.96
N GLY A 52 20.05 -1.84 10.22
CA GLY A 52 21.40 -1.92 10.76
C GLY A 52 22.03 -0.56 11.10
N PRO A 53 23.25 -0.55 11.67
CA PRO A 53 23.89 0.64 12.25
C PRO A 53 24.23 1.73 11.23
N LEU A 54 24.33 1.38 9.95
CA LEU A 54 24.61 2.31 8.84
C LEU A 54 23.36 2.62 8.00
N GLY A 55 22.18 2.14 8.40
CA GLY A 55 20.90 2.43 7.72
C GLY A 55 20.87 1.98 6.25
N ARG A 56 21.37 0.78 5.96
CA ARG A 56 21.35 0.19 4.62
C ARG A 56 19.91 0.04 4.15
N LEU A 57 19.63 0.48 2.91
CA LEU A 57 18.33 0.25 2.28
C LEU A 57 18.17 -1.23 1.95
N VAL A 58 17.14 -1.84 2.53
CA VAL A 58 16.75 -3.23 2.32
C VAL A 58 15.35 -3.25 1.73
N ARG A 59 15.18 -4.05 0.68
CA ARG A 59 13.89 -4.29 0.04
C ARG A 59 13.10 -5.27 0.90
N LEU A 60 11.90 -4.89 1.29
CA LEU A 60 10.98 -5.75 2.04
C LEU A 60 10.02 -6.45 1.08
N ASN A 61 9.68 -7.68 1.43
CA ASN A 61 8.53 -8.37 0.85
C ASN A 61 7.29 -7.99 1.68
N ASN A 62 6.38 -7.22 1.08
CA ASN A 62 5.21 -6.70 1.79
C ASN A 62 4.31 -7.79 2.33
N THR A 63 4.12 -8.88 1.58
CA THR A 63 3.26 -9.98 2.00
C THR A 63 3.77 -10.56 3.31
N GLN A 64 5.08 -10.82 3.39
CA GLN A 64 5.71 -11.31 4.60
C GLN A 64 5.63 -10.29 5.75
N ALA A 65 5.89 -9.00 5.49
CA ALA A 65 5.83 -7.97 6.52
C ALA A 65 4.42 -7.79 7.11
N VAL A 66 3.39 -7.86 6.26
CA VAL A 66 1.99 -7.81 6.68
C VAL A 66 1.62 -9.06 7.48
N ASP A 67 2.03 -10.25 7.04
CA ASP A 67 1.76 -11.49 7.76
C ASP A 67 2.41 -11.52 9.16
N GLU A 68 3.64 -11.03 9.27
CA GLU A 68 4.36 -10.88 10.55
C GLU A 68 3.61 -9.92 11.49
N LEU A 69 3.19 -8.75 10.99
CA LEU A 69 2.44 -7.76 11.76
C LEU A 69 1.07 -8.29 12.21
N LEU A 70 0.31 -8.95 11.33
CA LEU A 70 -0.98 -9.54 11.68
C LEU A 70 -0.82 -10.62 12.75
N THR A 71 0.26 -11.39 12.69
CA THR A 71 0.59 -12.40 13.69
C THR A 71 0.89 -11.76 15.05
N GLU A 72 1.61 -10.65 15.09
CA GLU A 72 1.90 -9.89 16.31
C GLU A 72 0.62 -9.33 16.94
N ILE A 73 -0.22 -8.63 16.17
CA ILE A 73 -1.52 -8.11 16.62
C ILE A 73 -2.39 -9.23 17.22
N ALA A 74 -2.46 -10.38 16.54
CA ALA A 74 -3.23 -11.53 17.04
C ALA A 74 -2.66 -12.12 18.34
N ARG A 75 -1.36 -12.00 18.61
CA ARG A 75 -0.75 -12.42 19.88
C ARG A 75 -1.08 -11.44 21.00
N GLU A 76 -1.05 -10.14 20.74
CA GLU A 76 -1.41 -9.10 21.70
C GLU A 76 -2.87 -9.23 22.13
N GLN A 77 -3.79 -9.38 21.16
CA GLN A 77 -5.22 -9.58 21.46
C GLN A 77 -5.50 -10.81 22.34
N ARG A 78 -4.73 -11.89 22.20
CA ARG A 78 -4.85 -13.08 23.06
C ARG A 78 -4.32 -12.85 24.48
N ARG A 79 -3.33 -11.96 24.65
CA ARG A 79 -2.81 -11.59 25.97
C ARG A 79 -3.78 -10.69 26.72
N ASP A 80 -4.43 -9.76 26.02
CA ASP A 80 -5.39 -8.84 26.63
C ASP A 80 -6.71 -9.53 27.03
N ALA A 81 -7.00 -10.70 26.48
CA ALA A 81 -8.20 -11.49 26.77
C ALA A 81 -8.01 -12.55 27.89
N ALA A 82 -6.81 -12.67 28.46
CA ALA A 82 -6.45 -13.65 29.49
C ALA A 82 -6.22 -12.97 30.85
#